data_AF-A0A377W325-F1
#
_entry.id   AF-A0A377W325-F1
#
_cell.length_a   1.000
_cell.length_b   1.000
_cell.length_c   1.000
_cell.angle_alpha   90.00
_cell.angle_beta   90.00
_cell.angle_gamma   90.00
#
_symmetry.space_group_name_H-M   'P 1'
#
loop_
_entity.id
_entity.type
_entity.pdbx_description
1 polymer ?
#
loop_
_entity_poly.entity_id
_entity_poly.type
_entity_poly.pdbx_seq_one_letter_code
_entity_poly.pdbx_strand_id
1 'polypeptide(L)' 'MNDKWSPREVVHRDYSSHPPAYAPGYKTSVLRSPKNALISLQNRCQRSPARYLAATTSALWIMT' A
#
# COMPACT_ATOMS: atom_id res chain seq x y z
N MET A 1 15.92 9.18 -18.97
CA MET A 1 16.08 7.88 -18.30
C MET A 1 14.79 7.09 -18.50
N ASN A 2 14.87 5.88 -19.07
CA ASN A 2 13.72 5.02 -19.33
C ASN A 2 13.47 4.15 -18.09
N ASP A 3 12.63 4.62 -17.17
CA ASP A 3 12.38 3.90 -15.92
C ASP A 3 11.32 2.82 -16.15
N LYS A 4 11.76 1.72 -16.75
CA LYS A 4 10.97 0.50 -16.88
C LYS A 4 10.64 0.00 -15.47
N TRP A 5 9.35 0.03 -15.13
CA TRP A 5 8.79 -0.57 -13.93
C TRP A 5 9.13 -2.07 -13.91
N SER A 6 10.19 -2.41 -13.18
CA SER A 6 10.52 -3.77 -12.80
C SER A 6 9.84 -4.02 -11.45
N PRO A 7 9.23 -5.19 -11.21
CA PRO A 7 8.76 -5.58 -9.88
C PRO A 7 9.96 -5.80 -8.95
N ARG A 8 10.64 -4.71 -8.59
CA ARG A 8 11.67 -4.70 -7.56
C ARG A 8 10.98 -4.74 -6.19
N GLU A 9 11.71 -5.24 -5.22
CA GLU A 9 11.28 -5.21 -3.83
C GLU A 9 10.95 -3.76 -3.42
N VAL A 10 9.76 -3.55 -2.88
CA VAL A 10 9.35 -2.23 -2.40
C VAL A 10 10.18 -1.91 -1.17
N VAL A 11 10.89 -0.79 -1.21
CA VAL A 11 11.72 -0.31 -0.09
C VAL A 11 10.86 -0.11 1.16
N HIS A 12 11.40 -0.49 2.32
CA HIS A 12 10.73 -0.30 3.60
C HIS A 12 10.47 1.18 3.88
N ARG A 13 9.33 1.47 4.50
CA ARG A 13 9.00 2.84 4.90
C ARG A 13 9.92 3.26 6.04
N ASP A 14 10.52 4.44 5.89
CA ASP A 14 11.20 5.11 7.00
C ASP A 14 10.16 5.85 7.86
N TYR A 15 10.12 5.53 9.16
CA TYR A 15 9.17 6.10 10.11
C TYR A 15 9.61 7.44 10.69
N SER A 16 10.87 7.85 10.50
CA SER A 16 11.39 9.13 11.00
C SER A 16 10.98 10.33 10.13
N SER A 17 10.81 10.09 8.83
CA SER A 17 10.34 11.09 7.86
C SER A 17 8.81 11.27 7.83
N HIS A 18 8.06 10.36 8.45
CA HIS A 18 6.58 10.40 8.51
C HIS A 18 6.11 10.83 9.90
N PRO A 19 4.90 11.43 10.02
CA PRO A 19 4.38 11.81 11.32
C PRO A 19 4.15 10.58 12.21
N PRO A 20 4.41 10.69 13.52
CA PRO A 20 4.15 9.60 14.45
C PRO A 20 2.65 9.34 14.59
N ALA A 21 2.28 8.08 14.82
CA ALA A 21 0.87 7.71 14.99
C ALA A 21 0.25 8.30 16.26
N TYR A 22 1.06 8.51 17.31
CA TYR A 22 0.64 9.15 18.54
C TYR A 22 1.19 10.58 18.62
N ALA A 23 0.32 11.56 18.43
CA ALA A 23 0.65 12.98 18.53
C ALA A 23 -0.39 13.68 19.44
N PRO A 24 -0.13 13.87 20.75
CA PRO A 24 -1.14 14.41 21.67
C PRO A 24 -1.65 15.81 21.29
N GLY A 25 -0.91 16.58 20.48
CA GLY A 25 -1.37 17.84 19.89
C GLY A 25 -2.52 17.69 18.89
N TYR A 26 -2.72 16.51 18.31
CA TYR A 26 -3.84 16.19 17.43
C TYR A 26 -4.89 15.36 18.19
N LYS A 27 -5.99 16.00 18.60
CA LYS A 27 -7.02 15.42 19.49
C LYS A 27 -7.51 14.04 19.06
N THR A 28 -7.62 13.80 17.75
CA THR A 28 -8.12 12.56 17.18
C THR A 28 -7.13 11.40 17.21
N SER A 29 -5.82 11.66 17.33
CA SER A 29 -4.81 10.59 17.32
C SER A 29 -4.75 9.84 18.65
N VAL A 30 -5.11 10.48 19.76
CA VAL A 30 -5.00 9.90 21.12
C VAL A 30 -5.75 8.56 21.24
N LEU A 31 -6.97 8.48 20.72
CA LEU A 31 -7.79 7.26 20.79
C LEU A 31 -7.64 6.36 19.55
N ARG A 32 -7.00 6.85 18.48
CA ARG A 32 -6.89 6.15 17.20
C ARG A 32 -5.47 5.66 16.89
N SER A 33 -4.51 5.94 17.77
CA SER A 33 -3.14 5.45 17.63
C SER A 33 -3.02 4.00 18.12
N PRO A 34 -2.36 3.10 17.37
CA PRO A 34 -1.99 1.79 17.89
C PRO A 34 -1.05 1.95 19.09
N LYS A 35 -1.26 1.14 20.14
CA LYS A 35 -0.44 1.17 21.38
C LYS A 35 0.76 0.23 21.35
N ASN A 36 0.77 -0.72 20.42
CA ASN A 36 1.84 -1.72 20.26
C ASN A 36 2.76 -1.34 19.10
N ALA A 37 3.99 -1.85 19.11
CA ALA A 37 4.93 -1.69 18.01
C ALA A 37 4.40 -2.33 16.71
N LEU A 38 4.83 -1.77 15.58
CA LEU A 38 4.48 -2.30 14.26
C LEU A 38 5.24 -3.60 13.97
N ILE A 39 4.55 -4.58 13.38
CA ILE A 39 5.16 -5.85 12.95
C ILE A 39 5.73 -5.67 11.53
N SER A 40 7.04 -5.79 11.39
CA SER A 40 7.72 -5.72 10.09
C SER A 40 7.63 -7.06 9.37
N LEU A 41 6.90 -7.08 8.24
CA LEU A 41 6.73 -8.27 7.41
C LEU A 41 7.63 -8.20 6.18
N GLN A 42 8.21 -9.36 5.80
CA GLN A 42 8.97 -9.50 4.57
C GLN A 42 8.03 -9.31 3.35
N ASN A 43 8.47 -8.55 2.35
CA ASN A 43 7.68 -8.27 1.16
C ASN A 43 7.57 -9.52 0.26
N ARG A 44 6.51 -10.31 0.47
CA ARG A 44 6.15 -11.50 -0.33
C ARG A 44 5.00 -11.14 -1.29
N CYS A 45 4.86 -11.89 -2.39
CA CYS A 45 4.00 -11.58 -3.55
C CYS A 45 2.56 -11.10 -3.27
N GLN A 46 1.94 -11.44 -2.13
CA GLN A 46 0.58 -10.97 -1.78
C GLN A 46 0.52 -9.44 -1.55
N ARG A 47 1.64 -8.82 -1.16
CA ARG A 47 1.72 -7.39 -0.83
C ARG A 47 1.81 -6.48 -2.08
N SER A 48 1.85 -7.03 -3.29
CA SER A 48 1.79 -6.28 -4.55
C SER A 48 0.80 -6.93 -5.52
N PRO A 49 -0.38 -6.32 -5.72
CA PRO A 49 -0.56 -5.51 -6.91
C PRO A 49 -1.30 -4.19 -6.64
N ALA A 50 -0.79 -3.10 -7.21
CA ALA A 50 -1.57 -1.88 -7.40
C ALA A 50 -2.74 -2.22 -8.35
N ARG A 51 -3.96 -1.87 -7.94
CA ARG A 51 -5.20 -2.14 -8.69
C ARG A 51 -5.03 -1.84 -10.19
N TYR A 52 -5.10 -2.88 -11.03
CA TYR A 52 -5.26 -2.70 -12.47
C TYR A 52 -6.72 -2.30 -12.74
N LEU A 53 -6.99 -1.04 -13.06
CA LEU A 53 -8.26 -0.60 -13.64
C LEU A 53 -8.24 -0.92 -15.15
N ALA A 54 -8.29 -2.21 -15.51
CA ALA A 54 -8.53 -2.61 -16.88
C ALA A 54 -10.05 -2.55 -17.12
N ALA A 55 -10.46 -1.51 -17.83
CA ALA A 55 -11.84 -1.31 -18.27
C ALA A 55 -12.34 -2.53 -19.06
N THR A 56 -13.60 -2.85 -18.79
CA THR A 56 -14.47 -3.83 -19.43
C THR A 56 -14.41 -3.76 -20.96
N THR A 57 -13.93 -4.81 -21.63
CA THR A 57 -14.38 -5.12 -23.01
C THR A 57 -14.14 -6.60 -23.35
N SER A 58 -14.98 -7.52 -22.86
CA SER A 58 -15.29 -8.75 -23.59
C SER A 58 -16.52 -9.43 -23.01
N ALA A 59 -17.69 -8.88 -23.33
CA ALA A 59 -18.95 -9.61 -23.25
C ALA A 59 -19.62 -9.50 -24.63
N LEU A 60 -19.03 -10.18 -25.62
CA LEU A 60 -19.67 -10.40 -26.91
C LEU A 60 -19.20 -11.74 -27.47
N TRP A 61 -19.49 -12.84 -26.78
CA TRP A 61 -19.21 -14.19 -27.30
C TRP A 61 -20.20 -15.24 -26.76
N ILE A 62 -21.49 -14.89 -26.72
CA ILE A 62 -22.58 -15.86 -26.59
C ILE A 62 -23.75 -15.37 -27.44
N MET A 63 -23.73 -15.59 -28.76
CA MET A 63 -24.87 -15.64 -29.70
C MET A 63 -24.33 -16.06 -31.08
N THR A 64 -23.93 -17.32 -31.23
CA THR A 64 -23.89 -18.06 -32.51
C THR A 64 -24.13 -19.52 -32.20
#